data_AF-A0A7W7BRL8-F1
#
_entry.id   AF-A0A7W7BRL8-F1
#
_cell.length_a   1.000
_cell.length_b   1.000
_cell.length_c   1.000
_cell.angle_alpha   90.00
_cell.angle_beta   90.00
_cell.angle_gamma   90.00
#
_symmetry.space_group_name_H-M   'P 1'
#
loop_
_entity.id
_entity.type
_entity.pdbx_description
1 polymer ?
#
loop_
_entity_poly.entity_id
_entity_poly.type
_entity_poly.pdbx_seq_one_letter_code
_entity_poly.pdbx_strand_id
1 'polypeptide(L)'
;MRWDRFFEDLEDQLDSEWEAERIALDTEAERLRLSRVGLLERLTAVARDVPAAVSVDLCDGTGITAPLAAVGPDWVALASDGGRSGAILVPWASIAAIGMPHADLLRTAHGASPGRLQERMTLGFVLRDLVRRRVPVTVATTGGRTYTGTIDRAASDHLDMALHDRDEPRRADRVTGHRLVPLAAVVTVRLDSPVALV
;
A
#
# COMPACT_ATOMS: atom_id res chain seq x y z
N MET A 1 9.33 -43.46 -49.84
CA MET A 1 8.59 -43.97 -48.67
C MET A 1 9.38 -44.00 -47.36
N ARG A 2 10.59 -44.60 -47.26
CA ARG A 2 11.40 -44.53 -46.02
C ARG A 2 11.98 -43.13 -45.75
N TRP A 3 12.33 -42.42 -46.81
CA TRP A 3 12.85 -41.05 -46.73
C TRP A 3 11.76 -40.04 -46.36
N ASP A 4 10.56 -40.16 -46.93
CA ASP A 4 9.45 -39.25 -46.64
C ASP A 4 9.11 -39.25 -45.14
N ARG A 5 9.00 -40.43 -44.50
CA ARG A 5 8.82 -40.54 -43.03
C ARG A 5 9.96 -39.92 -42.23
N PHE A 6 11.19 -40.04 -42.71
CA PHE A 6 12.35 -39.46 -42.01
C PHE A 6 12.35 -37.92 -42.09
N PHE A 7 11.91 -37.35 -43.21
CA PHE A 7 11.73 -35.90 -43.33
C PHE A 7 10.56 -35.43 -42.47
N GLU A 8 9.43 -36.14 -42.49
CA GLU A 8 8.28 -35.88 -41.61
C GLU A 8 8.71 -35.89 -40.13
N ASP A 9 9.44 -36.91 -39.68
CA ASP A 9 9.92 -37.00 -38.28
C ASP A 9 10.88 -35.85 -37.90
N LEU A 10 11.72 -35.38 -38.84
CA LEU A 10 12.64 -34.25 -38.61
C LEU A 10 11.92 -32.91 -38.61
N GLU A 11 10.92 -32.74 -39.48
CA GLU A 11 10.07 -31.54 -39.52
C GLU A 11 9.28 -31.41 -38.21
N ASP A 12 8.66 -32.50 -37.75
CA ASP A 12 7.96 -32.56 -36.46
C ASP A 12 8.90 -32.25 -35.29
N GLN A 13 10.15 -32.75 -35.33
CA GLN A 13 11.14 -32.46 -34.31
C GLN A 13 11.54 -30.97 -34.30
N LEU A 14 11.81 -30.38 -35.46
CA LEU A 14 12.19 -28.97 -35.60
C LEU A 14 11.05 -28.04 -35.17
N ASP A 15 9.82 -28.33 -35.59
CA ASP A 15 8.63 -27.57 -35.20
C ASP A 15 8.42 -27.61 -33.69
N SER A 16 8.63 -28.78 -33.07
CA SER A 16 8.59 -28.92 -31.61
C SER A 16 9.68 -28.12 -30.91
N GLU A 17 10.90 -28.09 -31.45
CA GLU A 17 12.02 -27.32 -30.87
C GLU A 17 11.75 -25.80 -30.96
N TRP A 18 11.25 -25.32 -32.11
CA TRP A 18 10.89 -23.92 -32.30
C TRP A 18 9.73 -23.47 -31.41
N GLU A 19 8.69 -24.29 -31.26
CA GLU A 19 7.59 -23.97 -30.36
C GLU A 19 8.07 -23.89 -28.90
N ALA A 20 8.95 -24.82 -28.49
CA ALA A 20 9.53 -24.81 -27.15
C ALA A 20 10.40 -23.55 -26.92
N GLU A 21 11.22 -23.16 -27.90
CA GLU A 21 12.03 -21.95 -27.84
C GLU A 21 11.13 -20.70 -27.72
N ARG A 22 10.06 -20.62 -28.51
CA ARG A 22 9.11 -19.51 -28.45
C ARG A 22 8.45 -19.39 -27.08
N ILE A 23 7.95 -20.49 -26.51
CA ILE A 23 7.36 -20.52 -25.16
C ILE A 23 8.38 -20.07 -24.10
N ALA A 24 9.64 -20.49 -24.24
CA ALA A 24 10.70 -20.09 -23.32
C ALA A 24 10.99 -18.59 -23.41
N LEU A 25 11.06 -18.03 -24.62
CA LEU A 25 11.27 -16.60 -24.85
C LEU A 25 10.10 -15.76 -24.31
N ASP A 26 8.86 -16.18 -24.55
CA ASP A 26 7.67 -15.50 -24.03
C ASP A 26 7.63 -15.50 -22.50
N THR A 27 8.00 -16.62 -21.87
CA THR A 27 8.07 -16.74 -20.41
C THR A 27 9.13 -15.81 -19.83
N GLU A 28 10.30 -15.72 -20.44
CA GLU A 28 11.38 -14.86 -19.98
C GLU A 28 11.07 -13.38 -20.21
N ALA A 29 10.46 -13.04 -21.35
CA ALA A 29 9.97 -11.69 -21.63
C ALA A 29 8.94 -11.24 -20.57
N GLU A 30 8.02 -12.12 -20.17
CA GLU A 30 7.04 -11.82 -19.13
C GLU A 30 7.69 -11.62 -17.75
N ARG A 31 8.70 -12.43 -17.38
CA ARG A 31 9.47 -12.22 -16.15
C ARG A 31 10.19 -10.88 -16.13
N LEU A 32 10.85 -10.53 -17.23
CA LEU A 32 11.54 -9.25 -17.39
C LEU A 32 10.58 -8.05 -17.39
N ARG A 33 9.36 -8.23 -17.90
CA ARG A 33 8.30 -7.23 -17.80
C ARG A 33 7.89 -7.04 -16.33
N LEU A 34 7.57 -8.14 -15.64
CA LEU A 34 7.14 -8.12 -14.23
C LEU A 34 8.21 -7.54 -13.29
N SER A 35 9.49 -7.77 -13.55
CA SER A 35 10.59 -7.24 -12.73
C SER A 35 10.69 -5.71 -12.76
N ARG A 36 10.02 -5.04 -13.70
CA ARG A 36 10.01 -3.57 -13.84
C ARG A 36 8.80 -2.92 -13.20
N VAL A 37 7.77 -3.68 -12.84
CA VAL A 37 6.53 -3.13 -12.26
C VAL A 37 6.80 -2.68 -10.83
N GLY A 38 6.66 -1.39 -10.58
CA GLY A 38 6.87 -0.80 -9.27
C GLY A 38 5.71 -1.09 -8.30
N LEU A 39 5.98 -1.03 -7.00
CA LEU A 39 4.93 -1.21 -5.99
C LEU A 39 3.86 -0.11 -6.08
N LEU A 40 4.22 1.14 -6.39
CA LEU A 40 3.25 2.22 -6.62
C LEU A 40 2.26 1.86 -7.73
N GLU A 41 2.78 1.40 -8.87
CA GLU A 41 1.98 1.04 -10.04
C GLU A 41 1.06 -0.12 -9.72
N ARG A 42 1.57 -1.13 -9.02
CA ARG A 42 0.80 -2.30 -8.61
C ARG A 42 -0.32 -1.94 -7.63
N LEU A 43 -0.01 -1.17 -6.59
CA LEU A 43 -1.01 -0.71 -5.62
C LEU A 43 -2.02 0.27 -6.24
N THR A 44 -1.62 1.05 -7.24
CA THR A 44 -2.53 1.89 -8.03
C THR A 44 -3.54 1.03 -8.78
N ALA A 45 -3.10 -0.07 -9.41
CA ALA A 45 -4.01 -1.02 -10.04
C ALA A 45 -4.96 -1.66 -9.02
N VAL A 46 -4.45 -2.02 -7.82
CA VAL A 46 -5.30 -2.54 -6.73
C VAL A 46 -6.39 -1.55 -6.35
N ALA A 47 -6.03 -0.28 -6.08
CA ALA A 47 -7.00 0.73 -5.67
C ALA A 47 -8.06 1.05 -6.74
N ARG A 48 -7.74 0.86 -8.02
CA ARG A 48 -8.68 1.08 -9.14
C ARG A 48 -9.55 -0.12 -9.44
N ASP A 49 -8.95 -1.31 -9.46
CA ASP A 49 -9.55 -2.48 -10.08
C ASP A 49 -10.01 -3.53 -9.05
N VAL A 50 -9.67 -3.38 -7.76
CA VAL A 50 -10.03 -4.33 -6.69
C VAL A 50 -11.04 -3.68 -5.75
N PRO A 51 -12.36 -3.87 -5.99
CA PRO A 51 -13.40 -3.28 -5.14
C PRO A 51 -13.53 -3.99 -3.78
N ALA A 52 -13.01 -5.21 -3.67
CA ALA A 52 -13.04 -6.00 -2.44
C ALA A 52 -11.95 -5.57 -1.45
N ALA A 53 -12.13 -5.94 -0.18
CA ALA A 53 -11.11 -5.70 0.84
C ALA A 53 -9.84 -6.50 0.55
N VAL A 54 -8.69 -5.87 0.78
CA VAL A 54 -7.37 -6.53 0.83
C VAL A 54 -7.00 -6.80 2.28
N SER A 55 -6.26 -7.86 2.54
CA SER A 55 -5.60 -8.05 3.84
C SER A 55 -4.22 -7.41 3.81
N VAL A 56 -3.87 -6.66 4.84
CA VAL A 56 -2.56 -6.02 5.00
C VAL A 56 -1.98 -6.50 6.31
N ASP A 57 -0.91 -7.28 6.22
CA ASP A 57 -0.14 -7.73 7.37
C ASP A 57 0.95 -6.70 7.65
N LEU A 58 1.03 -6.23 8.89
CA LEU A 58 1.97 -5.20 9.31
C LEU A 58 3.18 -5.80 10.02
N CYS A 59 4.26 -5.02 10.07
CA CYS A 59 5.52 -5.45 10.67
C CYS A 59 5.46 -5.71 12.19
N ASP A 60 4.40 -5.24 12.87
CA ASP A 60 4.13 -5.51 14.29
C ASP A 60 3.23 -6.75 14.50
N GLY A 61 2.89 -7.47 13.43
CA GLY A 61 2.00 -8.63 13.46
C GLY A 61 0.51 -8.29 13.40
N THR A 62 0.14 -7.01 13.34
CA THR A 62 -1.26 -6.60 13.15
C THR A 62 -1.71 -6.93 11.73
N GLY A 63 -2.87 -7.57 11.58
CA GLY A 63 -3.54 -7.75 10.29
C GLY A 63 -4.73 -6.81 10.16
N ILE A 64 -4.86 -6.12 9.01
CA ILE A 64 -6.00 -5.25 8.71
C ILE A 64 -6.63 -5.69 7.38
N THR A 65 -7.94 -5.98 7.40
CA THR A 65 -8.70 -6.28 6.18
C THR A 65 -9.64 -5.13 5.85
N ALA A 66 -9.38 -4.43 4.76
CA ALA A 66 -10.18 -3.28 4.34
C ALA A 66 -9.97 -2.95 2.86
N PRO A 67 -10.92 -2.27 2.19
CA PRO A 67 -10.72 -1.73 0.86
C PRO A 67 -9.55 -0.73 0.83
N LEU A 68 -8.78 -0.77 -0.26
CA LEU A 68 -7.71 0.20 -0.50
C LEU A 68 -8.32 1.51 -1.04
N ALA A 69 -8.38 2.55 -0.20
CA ALA A 69 -9.04 3.81 -0.53
C ALA A 69 -8.14 4.76 -1.34
N ALA A 70 -6.85 4.79 -1.03
CA ALA A 70 -5.87 5.64 -1.72
C ALA A 70 -4.45 5.07 -1.58
N VAL A 71 -3.55 5.50 -2.45
CA VAL A 71 -2.15 5.06 -2.49
C VAL A 71 -1.28 6.27 -2.79
N GLY A 72 -0.25 6.51 -1.99
CA GLY A 72 0.83 7.45 -2.29
C GLY A 72 2.14 6.72 -2.57
N PRO A 73 3.25 7.44 -2.80
CA PRO A 73 4.55 6.88 -3.17
C PRO A 73 5.26 6.16 -2.00
N ASP A 74 4.78 6.33 -0.78
CA ASP A 74 5.36 5.77 0.46
C ASP A 74 4.30 5.40 1.51
N TRP A 75 3.00 5.41 1.15
CA TRP A 75 1.89 5.03 2.03
C TRP A 75 0.68 4.49 1.26
N VAL A 76 -0.22 3.84 1.98
CA VAL A 76 -1.58 3.48 1.52
C VAL A 76 -2.63 3.91 2.54
N ALA A 77 -3.85 4.19 2.09
CA ALA A 77 -5.01 4.33 2.96
C ALA A 77 -5.94 3.14 2.84
N LEU A 78 -6.29 2.59 3.98
CA LEU A 78 -7.34 1.61 4.11
C LEU A 78 -8.63 2.32 4.52
N ALA A 79 -9.72 2.00 3.82
CA ALA A 79 -11.03 2.53 4.12
C ALA A 79 -11.47 2.08 5.52
N SER A 80 -12.16 2.97 6.24
CA SER A 80 -12.86 2.62 7.48
C SER A 80 -14.13 1.83 7.16
N ASP A 81 -14.57 1.00 8.09
CA ASP A 81 -15.80 0.19 8.02
C ASP A 81 -17.09 1.01 8.21
N GLY A 82 -17.03 2.34 8.09
CA GLY A 82 -18.18 3.24 8.20
C GLY A 82 -18.52 3.66 9.64
N GLY A 83 -17.64 3.41 10.61
CA GLY A 83 -17.78 3.86 11.99
C GLY A 83 -17.43 5.33 12.24
N ARG A 84 -17.21 5.67 13.53
CA ARG A 84 -16.76 7.02 13.95
C ARG A 84 -15.31 7.32 13.54
N SER A 85 -14.55 6.31 13.11
CA SER A 85 -13.17 6.44 12.65
C SER A 85 -13.12 6.74 11.15
N GLY A 86 -12.15 7.53 10.73
CA GLY A 86 -11.79 7.71 9.32
C GLY A 86 -10.78 6.68 8.85
N ALA A 87 -10.19 6.95 7.68
CA ALA A 87 -9.22 6.08 7.03
C ALA A 87 -8.00 5.76 7.92
N ILE A 88 -7.36 4.62 7.64
CA ILE A 88 -6.11 4.22 8.27
C ILE A 88 -4.98 4.39 7.26
N LEU A 89 -4.06 5.30 7.55
CA LEU A 89 -2.83 5.46 6.77
C LEU A 89 -1.80 4.43 7.24
N VAL A 90 -1.19 3.73 6.29
CA VAL A 90 -0.15 2.73 6.53
C VAL A 90 1.07 3.07 5.67
N PRO A 91 2.23 3.39 6.28
CA PRO A 91 3.48 3.56 5.53
C PRO A 91 3.88 2.24 4.86
N TRP A 92 4.44 2.30 3.66
CA TRP A 92 4.88 1.08 2.96
C TRP A 92 5.93 0.29 3.75
N ALA A 93 6.82 0.99 4.44
CA ALA A 93 7.85 0.39 5.29
C ALA A 93 7.29 -0.45 6.44
N SER A 94 6.01 -0.28 6.76
CA SER A 94 5.31 -1.00 7.83
C SER A 94 4.48 -2.18 7.32
N ILE A 95 4.39 -2.37 6.00
CA ILE A 95 3.65 -3.48 5.37
C ILE A 95 4.60 -4.67 5.22
N ALA A 96 4.24 -5.79 5.84
CA ALA A 96 4.92 -7.08 5.68
C ALA A 96 4.38 -7.87 4.48
N ALA A 97 3.06 -7.89 4.30
CA ALA A 97 2.42 -8.57 3.17
C ALA A 97 1.06 -7.95 2.83
N ILE A 98 0.63 -8.17 1.59
CA ILE A 98 -0.73 -7.82 1.14
C ILE A 98 -1.35 -9.07 0.53
N GLY A 99 -2.45 -9.51 1.11
CA GLY A 99 -3.24 -10.64 0.63
C GLY A 99 -4.47 -10.17 -0.16
N MET A 100 -4.76 -10.91 -1.21
CA MET A 100 -5.95 -10.75 -2.06
C MET A 100 -6.24 -12.05 -2.81
N PRO A 101 -7.44 -12.21 -3.39
CA PRO A 101 -7.74 -13.34 -4.26
C PRO A 101 -6.74 -13.48 -5.41
N HIS A 102 -6.41 -14.71 -5.80
CA HIS A 102 -5.40 -14.99 -6.83
C HIS A 102 -5.69 -14.27 -8.16
N ALA A 103 -6.96 -14.21 -8.57
CA ALA A 103 -7.37 -13.51 -9.78
C ALA A 103 -7.05 -12.00 -9.73
N ASP A 104 -7.20 -11.37 -8.56
CA ASP A 104 -6.88 -9.95 -8.35
C ASP A 104 -5.36 -9.73 -8.33
N LEU A 105 -4.61 -10.66 -7.72
CA LEU A 105 -3.15 -10.64 -7.68
C LEU A 105 -2.54 -10.72 -9.09
N LEU A 106 -3.11 -11.55 -9.97
CA LEU A 106 -2.72 -11.66 -11.38
C LEU A 106 -3.16 -10.43 -12.18
N ARG A 107 -4.41 -9.97 -12.01
CA ARG A 107 -4.95 -8.80 -12.73
C ARG A 107 -4.09 -7.57 -12.50
N THR A 108 -3.67 -7.34 -11.26
CA THR A 108 -2.89 -6.15 -10.87
C THR A 108 -1.40 -6.25 -11.18
N ALA A 109 -0.90 -7.41 -11.63
CA ALA A 109 0.52 -7.61 -11.96
C ALA A 109 1.00 -6.82 -13.19
N HIS A 110 0.08 -6.26 -13.99
CA HIS A 110 0.42 -5.32 -15.05
C HIS A 110 0.76 -3.92 -14.53
N GLY A 111 0.35 -3.61 -13.30
CA GLY A 111 0.42 -2.26 -12.75
C GLY A 111 -0.55 -1.30 -13.45
N ALA A 112 -0.66 -0.10 -12.90
CA ALA A 112 -1.38 1.01 -13.50
C ALA A 112 -0.56 2.28 -13.33
N SER A 113 -0.58 3.17 -14.32
CA SER A 113 0.13 4.45 -14.24
C SER A 113 -0.47 5.32 -13.12
N PRO A 114 0.33 5.69 -12.09
CA PRO A 114 -0.12 6.59 -11.04
C PRO A 114 -0.36 7.99 -11.59
N GLY A 115 -1.26 8.74 -10.94
CA GLY A 115 -1.50 10.14 -11.31
C GLY A 115 -0.35 11.04 -10.83
N ARG A 116 -0.07 12.14 -11.54
CA ARG A 116 0.97 13.11 -11.14
C ARG A 116 0.81 13.66 -9.72
N LEU A 117 -0.43 13.85 -9.27
CA LEU A 117 -0.72 14.29 -7.90
C LEU A 117 -0.38 13.17 -6.91
N GLN A 118 -0.82 11.95 -7.22
CA GLN A 118 -0.58 10.75 -6.44
C GLN A 118 0.92 10.55 -6.16
N GLU A 119 1.77 10.71 -7.19
CA GLU A 119 3.24 10.59 -7.09
C GLU A 119 3.88 11.63 -6.14
N ARG A 120 3.21 12.77 -5.92
CA ARG A 120 3.73 13.88 -5.09
C ARG A 120 3.18 13.87 -3.66
N MET A 121 2.10 13.14 -3.42
CA MET A 121 1.45 13.06 -2.13
C MET A 121 2.15 12.04 -1.24
N THR A 122 3.34 12.36 -0.74
CA THR A 122 4.05 11.52 0.24
C THR A 122 3.32 11.43 1.58
N LEU A 123 3.73 10.51 2.46
CA LEU A 123 3.17 10.40 3.81
C LEU A 123 3.31 11.73 4.55
N GLY A 124 4.48 12.37 4.48
CA GLY A 124 4.70 13.69 5.06
C GLY A 124 3.77 14.78 4.50
N PHE A 125 3.41 14.70 3.20
CA PHE A 125 2.40 15.60 2.62
C PHE A 125 1.04 15.42 3.28
N VAL A 126 0.57 14.17 3.41
CA VAL A 126 -0.73 13.86 4.03
C VAL A 126 -0.73 14.22 5.51
N LEU A 127 0.34 13.92 6.25
CA LEU A 127 0.45 14.29 7.66
C LEU A 127 0.40 15.81 7.88
N ARG A 128 1.04 16.60 7.01
CA ARG A 128 0.94 18.08 7.07
C ARG A 128 -0.48 18.59 6.79
N ASP A 129 -1.21 17.91 5.93
CA ASP A 129 -2.62 18.20 5.73
C ASP A 129 -3.47 17.90 6.98
N LEU A 130 -3.22 16.77 7.65
CA LEU A 130 -3.86 16.44 8.94
C LEU A 130 -3.53 17.47 10.03
N VAL A 131 -2.26 17.95 10.09
CA VAL A 131 -1.84 19.04 10.97
C VAL A 131 -2.65 20.31 10.70
N ARG A 132 -2.74 20.73 9.42
CA ARG A 132 -3.49 21.93 9.02
C ARG A 132 -4.96 21.84 9.44
N ARG A 133 -5.55 20.67 9.29
CA ARG A 133 -6.96 20.40 9.61
C ARG A 133 -7.21 20.05 11.08
N ARG A 134 -6.17 19.91 11.90
CA ARG A 134 -6.25 19.50 13.32
C ARG A 134 -7.07 18.22 13.50
N VAL A 135 -6.88 17.25 12.60
CA VAL A 135 -7.60 15.97 12.66
C VAL A 135 -7.05 15.16 13.84
N PRO A 136 -7.90 14.70 14.78
CA PRO A 136 -7.47 13.78 15.83
C PRO A 136 -7.10 12.44 15.21
N VAL A 137 -6.02 11.84 15.69
CA VAL A 137 -5.49 10.59 15.18
C VAL A 137 -5.01 9.69 16.31
N THR A 138 -5.00 8.40 16.00
CA THR A 138 -4.33 7.38 16.80
C THR A 138 -3.15 6.81 15.99
N VAL A 139 -1.94 6.94 16.53
CA VAL A 139 -0.69 6.48 15.91
C VAL A 139 -0.21 5.21 16.61
N ALA A 140 -0.14 4.10 15.87
CA ALA A 140 0.52 2.88 16.34
C ALA A 140 2.01 2.90 15.94
N THR A 141 2.87 2.34 16.78
CA THR A 141 4.33 2.32 16.55
C THR A 141 4.90 0.91 16.62
N THR A 142 6.06 0.71 15.99
CA THR A 142 6.74 -0.60 15.90
C THR A 142 7.10 -1.19 17.27
N GLY A 143 7.16 -0.36 18.33
CA GLY A 143 7.34 -0.80 19.72
C GLY A 143 6.05 -1.26 20.41
N GLY A 144 4.97 -1.49 19.67
CA GLY A 144 3.65 -1.91 20.20
C GLY A 144 2.91 -0.82 20.99
N ARG A 145 3.41 0.42 20.97
CA ARG A 145 2.77 1.55 21.64
C ARG A 145 1.83 2.28 20.71
N THR A 146 0.75 2.77 21.31
CA THR A 146 -0.26 3.57 20.63
C THR A 146 -0.39 4.93 21.31
N TYR A 147 -0.43 6.00 20.51
CA TYR A 147 -0.59 7.37 20.97
C TYR A 147 -1.83 7.99 20.33
N THR A 148 -2.74 8.50 21.16
CA THR A 148 -3.93 9.20 20.70
C THR A 148 -3.78 10.69 20.97
N GLY A 149 -4.22 11.52 20.01
CA GLY A 149 -4.16 12.96 20.14
C GLY A 149 -4.19 13.68 18.80
N THR A 150 -3.56 14.85 18.73
CA THR A 150 -3.48 15.65 17.50
C THR A 150 -2.03 15.89 17.13
N ILE A 151 -1.71 15.78 15.83
CA ILE A 151 -0.38 16.12 15.32
C ILE A 151 -0.24 17.65 15.29
N ASP A 152 0.75 18.17 16.02
CA ASP A 152 1.08 19.60 16.04
C ASP A 152 2.00 19.98 14.90
N ARG A 153 2.95 19.10 14.54
CA ARG A 153 3.91 19.30 13.45
C ARG A 153 4.22 17.98 12.76
N ALA A 154 4.39 18.04 11.44
CA ALA A 154 4.91 16.94 10.64
C ALA A 154 6.16 17.44 9.90
N ALA A 155 7.32 17.01 10.39
CA ALA A 155 8.63 17.39 9.88
C ALA A 155 9.04 16.47 8.71
N SER A 156 10.33 16.44 8.38
CA SER A 156 10.88 15.60 7.31
C SER A 156 10.77 14.11 7.61
N ASP A 157 11.04 13.72 8.85
CA ASP A 157 11.28 12.34 9.29
C ASP A 157 10.66 12.04 10.66
N HIS A 158 9.94 12.98 11.25
CA HIS A 158 9.24 12.83 12.52
C HIS A 158 7.98 13.69 12.59
N LEU A 159 7.16 13.43 13.61
CA LEU A 159 6.01 14.24 13.97
C LEU A 159 6.05 14.61 15.45
N ASP A 160 5.50 15.78 15.77
CA ASP A 160 5.18 16.21 17.14
C ASP A 160 3.70 15.97 17.38
N MET A 161 3.37 15.27 18.46
CA MET A 161 1.99 14.97 18.85
C MET A 161 1.68 15.54 20.24
N ALA A 162 0.52 16.17 20.37
CA ALA A 162 -0.07 16.50 21.66
C ALA A 162 -1.05 15.38 22.03
N LEU A 163 -0.77 14.69 23.13
CA LEU A 163 -1.57 13.57 23.62
C LEU A 163 -2.80 14.08 24.34
N HIS A 164 -3.96 13.53 24.00
CA HIS A 164 -5.23 13.76 24.68
C HIS A 164 -6.18 12.60 24.36
N ASP A 165 -7.27 12.47 25.11
CA ASP A 165 -8.24 11.42 24.87
C ASP A 165 -8.91 11.58 23.50
N ARG A 166 -9.30 10.44 22.92
CA ARG A 166 -9.89 10.35 21.56
C ARG A 166 -11.13 11.23 21.40
N ASP A 167 -11.97 11.26 22.44
CA ASP A 167 -13.25 11.96 22.45
C ASP A 167 -13.13 13.43 22.88
N GLU A 168 -11.92 13.89 23.21
CA GLU A 168 -11.67 15.24 23.65
C GLU A 168 -10.97 16.06 22.56
N PRO A 169 -11.44 17.29 22.28
CA PRO A 169 -10.71 18.17 21.38
C PRO A 169 -9.38 18.58 22.03
N ARG A 170 -8.36 18.82 21.20
CA ARG A 170 -7.08 19.36 21.66
C ARG A 170 -7.27 20.72 22.35
N ARG A 171 -7.24 20.74 23.69
CA ARG A 171 -7.22 21.94 24.53
C ARG A 171 -6.06 21.86 25.51
N ALA A 172 -5.46 23.00 25.87
CA ALA A 172 -4.24 23.03 26.68
C ALA A 172 -4.39 22.32 28.03
N ASP A 173 -5.57 22.38 28.64
CA ASP A 173 -5.95 21.71 29.88
C ASP A 173 -6.23 20.20 29.74
N ARG A 174 -6.46 19.73 28.51
CA ARG A 174 -6.71 18.31 28.18
C ARG A 174 -5.49 17.59 27.63
N VAL A 175 -4.43 18.31 27.32
CA VAL A 175 -3.17 17.70 26.86
C VAL A 175 -2.47 17.04 28.04
N THR A 176 -2.29 15.72 27.96
CA THR A 176 -1.64 14.90 28.98
C THR A 176 -0.14 14.74 28.75
N GLY A 177 0.36 15.15 27.57
CA GLY A 177 1.78 15.19 27.27
C GLY A 177 2.06 15.37 25.79
N HIS A 178 3.36 15.28 25.44
CA HIS A 178 3.82 15.39 24.06
C HIS A 178 4.69 14.21 23.67
N ARG A 179 4.67 13.85 22.39
CA ARG A 179 5.57 12.84 21.81
C ARG A 179 6.18 13.38 20.53
N LEU A 180 7.49 13.21 20.41
CA LEU A 180 8.18 13.24 19.13
C LEU A 180 8.25 11.80 18.63
N VAL A 181 7.69 11.52 17.47
CA VAL A 181 7.60 10.17 16.90
C VAL A 181 8.32 10.15 15.54
N PRO A 182 9.42 9.41 15.39
CA PRO A 182 10.04 9.19 14.08
C PRO A 182 9.04 8.52 13.13
N LEU A 183 8.96 8.97 11.87
CA LEU A 183 8.09 8.37 10.86
C LEU A 183 8.45 6.90 10.59
N ALA A 184 9.74 6.55 10.69
CA ALA A 184 10.20 5.17 10.60
C ALA A 184 9.68 4.26 11.72
N ALA A 185 9.20 4.82 12.83
CA ALA A 185 8.60 4.06 13.92
C ALA A 185 7.07 3.94 13.77
N VAL A 186 6.44 4.62 12.81
CA VAL A 186 4.98 4.62 12.62
C VAL A 186 4.54 3.35 11.89
N VAL A 187 3.64 2.59 12.51
CA VAL A 187 3.01 1.42 11.88
C VAL A 187 1.71 1.80 11.19
N THR A 188 0.84 2.54 11.89
CA THR A 188 -0.37 3.11 11.31
C THR A 188 -0.66 4.50 11.87
N VAL A 189 -1.38 5.31 11.10
CA VAL A 189 -2.05 6.53 11.55
C VAL A 189 -3.53 6.40 11.22
N ARG A 190 -4.36 6.12 12.24
CA ARG A 190 -5.81 6.07 12.09
C ARG A 190 -6.40 7.44 12.35
N LEU A 191 -7.23 7.92 11.43
CA LEU A 191 -8.03 9.12 11.66
C LEU A 191 -9.17 8.78 12.62
N ASP A 192 -9.32 9.55 13.70
CA ASP A 192 -10.35 9.31 14.70
C ASP A 192 -11.67 10.02 14.38
N SER A 193 -11.77 10.63 13.20
CA SER A 193 -12.97 11.23 12.63
C SER A 193 -13.13 10.88 11.13
N PRO A 194 -14.37 10.80 10.61
CA PRO A 194 -14.65 10.36 9.24
C PRO A 194 -14.43 11.51 8.24
N VAL A 195 -13.18 11.99 8.16
CA VAL A 195 -12.81 13.03 7.20
C VAL A 195 -12.15 12.38 5.99
N ALA A 196 -12.51 12.87 4.80
CA ALA A 196 -11.84 12.47 3.57
C ALA A 196 -10.33 12.75 3.63
N LEU A 197 -9.58 11.86 2.99
CA LEU A 197 -8.20 12.13 2.60
C LEU A 197 -8.22 13.06 1.38
N VAL A 198 -7.18 13.88 1.24
CA VAL A 198 -7.02 14.86 0.16
C VAL A 198 -7.10 14.20 -1.20
#